data_AF-A0A0M4G6D5-F1
#
_entry.id   AF-A0A0M4G6D5-F1
#
_cell.length_a   1.000
_cell.length_b   1.000
_cell.length_c   1.000
_cell.angle_alpha   90.00
_cell.angle_beta   90.00
_cell.angle_gamma   90.00
#
_symmetry.space_group_name_H-M   'P 1'
#
loop_
_entity.id
_entity.type
_entity.pdbx_description
1 polymer ?
#
loop_
_entity_poly.entity_id
_entity_poly.type
_entity_poly.pdbx_seq_one_letter_code
_entity_poly.pdbx_strand_id
1 'polypeptide(L)' 'MAGYNKFKGFLVERGIRQQEIADLLGMNRTRVNLILNGQQGKDFKVHEVNKICEYLNISADKYFFNQKVSI' A
#
# COMPACT_ATOMS: atom_id res chain seq x y z
N MET A 1 14.16 4.75 -2.02
CA MET A 1 12.92 5.43 -1.56
C MET A 1 12.38 4.69 -0.35
N ALA A 2 11.78 5.40 0.61
CA ALA A 2 11.14 4.73 1.74
C ALA A 2 9.89 4.00 1.22
N GLY A 3 9.90 2.67 1.23
CA GLY A 3 8.73 1.88 0.87
C GLY A 3 7.58 2.05 1.87
N TYR A 4 6.49 1.33 1.64
CA TYR A 4 5.27 1.39 2.44
C TYR A 4 5.38 0.59 3.75
N ASN A 5 6.39 0.86 4.58
CA ASN A 5 6.69 0.06 5.78
C ASN A 5 5.53 0.01 6.79
N LYS A 6 4.84 1.14 7.01
CA LYS A 6 3.69 1.21 7.92
C LYS A 6 2.50 0.39 7.40
N PHE A 7 2.24 0.45 6.10
CA PHE A 7 1.19 -0.36 5.48
C PHE A 7 1.57 -1.85 5.47
N LYS A 8 2.84 -2.19 5.20
CA LYS A 8 3.34 -3.57 5.30
C LYS A 8 3.13 -4.15 6.72
N GLY A 9 3.46 -3.38 7.76
CA GLY A 9 3.22 -3.79 9.15
C GLY A 9 1.75 -4.08 9.41
N PHE A 10 0.86 -3.17 8.99
CA PHE A 10 -0.58 -3.36 9.10
C PHE A 10 -1.09 -4.64 8.41
N LEU A 11 -0.61 -4.94 7.19
CA LEU A 11 -0.99 -6.18 6.50
C LEU A 11 -0.58 -7.42 7.29
N VAL A 12 0.63 -7.43 7.85
CA VAL A 12 1.13 -8.54 8.69
C VAL A 12 0.29 -8.69 9.96
N GLU A 13 0.03 -7.58 10.67
CA GLU A 13 -0.79 -7.56 11.90
C GLU A 13 -2.22 -8.08 11.67
N ARG A 14 -2.77 -7.86 10.48
CA ARG A 14 -4.12 -8.30 10.10
C ARG A 14 -4.14 -9.66 9.39
N GLY A 15 -2.99 -10.30 9.18
CA GLY A 15 -2.90 -11.57 8.46
C GLY A 15 -3.24 -11.47 6.96
N ILE A 16 -3.19 -10.27 6.38
CA ILE A 16 -3.59 -10.00 5.00
C ILE A 16 -2.40 -10.26 4.07
N ARG A 17 -2.60 -11.15 3.09
CA ARG A 17 -1.53 -11.50 2.16
C ARG A 17 -1.41 -10.46 1.05
N GLN A 18 -0.19 -10.26 0.55
CA GLN A 18 0.04 -9.41 -0.63
C GLN A 18 -0.74 -9.89 -1.86
N GLN A 19 -1.05 -11.19 -1.93
CA GLN A 19 -1.89 -11.75 -2.98
C GLN A 19 -3.31 -11.17 -2.95
N GLU A 20 -3.88 -10.94 -1.77
CA GLU A 20 -5.24 -10.38 -1.65
C GLU A 20 -5.30 -8.94 -2.16
N ILE A 21 -4.25 -8.15 -1.91
CA ILE A 21 -4.12 -6.80 -2.48
C ILE A 21 -3.93 -6.86 -4.00
N ALA A 22 -3.18 -7.85 -4.49
CA ALA A 22 -2.97 -8.05 -5.92
C ALA A 22 -4.30 -8.41 -6.63
N ASP A 23 -5.09 -9.31 -6.03
CA ASP A 23 -6.39 -9.74 -6.52
C ASP A 23 -7.39 -8.56 -6.52
N LEU A 24 -7.45 -7.80 -5.42
CA LEU A 24 -8.27 -6.58 -5.30
C LEU A 24 -8.01 -5.58 -6.44
N LEU A 25 -6.74 -5.43 -6.83
CA LEU A 25 -6.31 -4.45 -7.80
C LEU A 25 -6.20 -5.01 -9.23
N GLY A 26 -6.45 -6.31 -9.43
CA GLY A 26 -6.31 -6.97 -10.71
C GLY A 26 -4.87 -6.92 -11.26
N MET A 27 -3.87 -7.07 -10.39
CA MET A 27 -2.45 -7.00 -10.78
C MET A 27 -1.64 -8.18 -10.25
N ASN A 28 -0.38 -8.29 -10.69
CA ASN A 28 0.51 -9.35 -10.22
C ASN A 28 1.02 -9.09 -8.79
N ARG A 29 1.10 -10.12 -7.95
CA ARG A 29 1.67 -10.07 -6.59
C ARG A 29 3.08 -9.46 -6.56
N THR A 30 3.91 -9.76 -7.54
CA THR A 30 5.26 -9.19 -7.67
C THR A 30 5.21 -7.67 -7.85
N ARG A 31 4.22 -7.13 -8.57
CA ARG A 31 4.03 -5.67 -8.69
C ARG A 31 3.71 -5.06 -7.34
N VAL A 32 2.81 -5.66 -6.56
CA VAL A 32 2.50 -5.22 -5.20
C VAL A 32 3.76 -5.24 -4.33
N ASN A 33 4.56 -6.32 -4.39
CA ASN A 33 5.80 -6.43 -3.63
C ASN A 33 6.80 -5.31 -3.96
N LEU A 34 7.01 -5.00 -5.24
CA LEU A 34 7.90 -3.94 -5.70
C LEU A 34 7.43 -2.55 -5.23
N ILE A 35 6.13 -2.28 -5.29
CA ILE A 35 5.54 -1.04 -4.78
C ILE A 35 5.76 -0.94 -3.27
N LEU A 36 5.42 -1.98 -2.51
CA LEU A 36 5.57 -2.02 -1.05
C LEU A 36 7.02 -1.83 -0.59
N ASN A 37 7.99 -2.26 -1.40
CA ASN A 37 9.42 -2.08 -1.16
C ASN A 37 9.99 -0.76 -1.71
N GLY A 38 9.17 0.10 -2.31
CA GLY A 38 9.57 1.43 -2.77
C GLY A 38 10.50 1.40 -3.98
N GLN A 39 10.32 0.43 -4.88
CA GLN A 39 11.08 0.34 -6.12
C GLN A 39 10.88 1.59 -6.97
N GLN A 40 11.97 2.14 -7.52
CA GLN A 40 11.93 3.37 -8.30
C GLN A 40 10.94 3.26 -9.48
N GLY A 41 10.09 4.28 -9.64
CA GLY A 41 9.08 4.33 -10.71
C GLY A 41 7.91 3.35 -10.53
N LYS A 42 7.78 2.70 -9.36
CA LYS A 42 6.64 1.85 -9.00
C LYS A 42 5.91 2.48 -7.83
N ASP A 43 4.64 2.79 -8.04
CA ASP A 43 3.78 3.31 -7.00
C ASP A 43 2.33 2.85 -7.18
N PHE A 44 1.52 2.97 -6.13
CA PHE A 44 0.08 2.89 -6.24
C PHE A 44 -0.47 4.14 -6.91
N LYS A 45 -1.42 3.95 -7.82
CA LYS A 45 -2.24 5.04 -8.36
C LYS A 45 -3.29 5.45 -7.33
N VAL A 46 -3.78 6.68 -7.39
CA VAL A 46 -4.81 7.20 -6.46
C VAL A 46 -6.04 6.29 -6.39
N HIS A 47 -6.55 5.80 -7.53
CA HIS A 47 -7.69 4.88 -7.52
C HIS A 47 -7.37 3.50 -6.93
N GLU A 48 -6.11 3.05 -6.98
CA GLU A 48 -5.67 1.80 -6.34
C GLU A 48 -5.63 2.00 -4.82
N VAL A 49 -5.14 3.15 -4.35
CA VAL A 49 -5.17 3.53 -2.92
C VAL A 49 -6.61 3.61 -2.40
N ASN A 50 -7.51 4.26 -3.12
CA ASN A 50 -8.92 4.37 -2.71
C ASN A 50 -9.56 2.98 -2.56
N LYS A 51 -9.37 2.09 -3.55
CA LYS A 51 -9.86 0.70 -3.48
C LYS A 51 -9.31 -0.06 -2.26
N ILE A 52 -8.00 0.08 -1.99
CA ILE A 52 -7.38 -0.52 -0.81
C ILE A 52 -8.02 0.03 0.48
N CYS A 53 -8.21 1.36 0.55
CA CYS A 53 -8.77 2.01 1.72
C CYS A 53 -10.21 1.58 2.00
N GLU A 54 -11.04 1.48 0.95
CA GLU A 54 -12.42 0.97 1.03
C GLU A 54 -12.45 -0.50 1.46
N TYR A 55 -11.64 -1.35 0.83
CA TYR A 55 -11.59 -2.79 1.13
C TYR A 55 -11.14 -3.07 2.57
N LEU A 56 -10.15 -2.33 3.06
CA LEU A 56 -9.56 -2.54 4.39
C LEU A 56 -10.20 -1.67 5.48
N ASN A 57 -11.14 -0.79 5.12
CA ASN A 57 -11.74 0.22 5.99
C ASN A 57 -10.67 1.04 6.76
N ILE A 58 -9.72 1.62 6.01
CA ILE A 58 -8.61 2.44 6.55
C ILE A 58 -8.54 3.81 5.87
N SER A 59 -7.91 4.78 6.53
CA SER A 59 -7.62 6.11 5.96
C SER A 59 -6.29 6.13 5.20
N ALA A 60 -6.30 6.76 4.03
CA ALA A 60 -5.10 6.96 3.19
C ALA A 60 -4.02 7.79 3.91
N ASP A 61 -4.41 8.79 4.72
CA ASP A 61 -3.49 9.66 5.47
C ASP A 61 -2.61 8.90 6.45
N LYS A 62 -3.13 7.76 6.94
CA LYS A 62 -2.40 6.96 7.92
C LYS A 62 -1.31 6.11 7.28
N TYR A 63 -1.47 5.69 6.02
CA TYR A 63 -0.68 4.61 5.43
C TYR A 63 0.01 4.96 4.10
N PHE A 64 -0.52 5.92 3.34
CA PHE A 64 -0.07 6.23 1.97
C PHE A 64 0.46 7.66 1.83
N PHE A 65 -0.03 8.61 2.63
CA PHE A 65 0.53 9.95 2.67
C PHE A 65 1.59 10.05 3.76
N ASN A 66 2.80 10.42 3.36
CA ASN A 66 3.86 10.69 4.32
C ASN A 66 3.56 12.06 4.95
N GLN A 67 3.19 12.10 6.23
CA GLN A 67 3.19 13.35 6.99
C GLN A 67 4.64 13.81 7.13
N LYS A 68 5.17 14.53 6.13
CA LYS A 68 6.23 15.47 6.41
C LYS A 68 5.58 16.56 7.25
N VAL A 69 5.76 16.49 8.56
CA VAL A 69 5.62 17.68 9.41
C VAL A 69 6.72 18.62 8.93
N SER A 70 6.37 19.53 8.02
CA SER A 70 7.13 20.75 7.82
C SER A 70 6.84 21.63 9.02
N ILE A 71 7.86 21.82 9.86
CA ILE A 71 7.93 22.93 10.81
C ILE A 71 8.15 24.21 10.00
#